data_AF-A0A2V6T710-F1
#
_entry.id   AF-A0A2V6T710-F1
#
_cell.length_a   1.000
_cell.length_b   1.000
_cell.length_c   1.000
_cell.angle_alpha   90.00
_cell.angle_beta   90.00
_cell.angle_gamma   90.00
#
_symmetry.space_group_name_H-M   'P 1'
#
loop_
_entity.id
_entity.type
_entity.pdbx_description
1 polymer ?
#
loop_
_entity_poly.entity_id
_entity_poly.type
_entity_poly.pdbx_seq_one_letter_code
_entity_poly.pdbx_strand_id
1 'polypeptide(L)'
;MTPVFGGEYTRRGAGRHDAGGGFGIPHGLRAAAADGLSGLFLDWLDEEPLAGRALRAVGGVNAQSRVEALARCEGAGSPAREGDPRSERPAGADRGRLPVTPVEAAELVRAAGRRLGFDRVAIGPADPPERGHAFAAWLDAGLHGTMTYLERTREKRLDPGRVLPGARAVVACALSYFQGPRASGPGHVARYAWGEDYHAIVEPRLRALLAAIAAIVPGATGRAYVDTGPLLERELAARAGLGWIGKNTMLLDPGLGSFFFIGIVLTTAELAPDTPLADRCGTCTRCLDACPTDAFRDPYVLDARRCIAYLTIEHRGSMPPAARPGIGGLAFGCDVCQDVCPWNRHAPATGEVAFAARTLPSLAELATLDESTYRERLRGSPLRRARRAGLARNAAVALGNRGEPSVVATLAAALGDDAPLVREHAAWALGRLGGPGAHAALRAARAGESDAEVRAAIDAALATFDRPTGAGGAGEPHAKMAEGHAHDGTT
;
A
#
# COMPACT_ATOMS: atom_id res chain seq x y z
N MET A 1 -34.75 15.50 -45.96
CA MET A 1 -33.68 15.35 -46.96
C MET A 1 -32.89 14.08 -46.65
N THR A 2 -33.23 12.98 -47.31
CA THR A 2 -32.38 11.78 -47.52
C THR A 2 -31.32 12.11 -48.59
N PRO A 3 -30.16 11.43 -48.69
CA PRO A 3 -30.00 10.00 -49.10
C PRO A 3 -28.94 9.24 -48.22
N VAL A 4 -28.80 7.92 -48.06
CA VAL A 4 -28.83 6.66 -48.87
C VAL A 4 -27.76 6.54 -49.97
N PHE A 5 -26.75 5.70 -49.73
CA PHE A 5 -26.09 4.69 -50.62
C PHE A 5 -25.01 4.00 -49.74
N GLY A 6 -24.82 2.68 -49.63
CA GLY A 6 -25.15 1.53 -50.48
C GLY A 6 -23.85 0.95 -51.06
N GLY A 7 -23.45 -0.27 -50.66
CA GLY A 7 -22.29 -0.96 -51.26
C GLY A 7 -21.79 -2.20 -50.52
N GLU A 8 -22.48 -3.32 -50.67
CA GLU A 8 -21.94 -4.67 -50.45
C GLU A 8 -21.00 -5.06 -51.60
N TYR A 9 -19.96 -5.86 -51.33
CA TYR A 9 -19.44 -6.81 -52.32
C TYR A 9 -19.03 -8.12 -51.65
N THR A 10 -19.65 -9.19 -52.10
CA THR A 10 -19.41 -10.58 -51.69
C THR A 10 -18.50 -11.32 -52.67
N ARG A 11 -17.89 -12.40 -52.16
CA ARG A 11 -17.68 -13.76 -52.75
C ARG A 11 -16.28 -14.21 -53.19
N ARG A 12 -15.93 -15.37 -52.57
CA ARG A 12 -15.36 -16.63 -53.12
C ARG A 12 -13.92 -16.58 -53.63
N GLY A 13 -13.08 -17.60 -53.49
CA GLY A 13 -13.20 -18.98 -53.00
C GLY A 13 -11.77 -19.58 -52.91
N ALA A 14 -11.54 -20.50 -51.98
CA ALA A 14 -11.27 -21.92 -52.24
C ALA A 14 -9.88 -22.26 -52.84
N GLY A 15 -9.12 -23.13 -52.14
CA GLY A 15 -8.02 -23.88 -52.74
C GLY A 15 -6.96 -24.36 -51.74
N ARG A 16 -6.96 -25.66 -51.46
CA ARG A 16 -5.98 -26.42 -50.65
C ARG A 16 -4.62 -26.51 -51.34
N HIS A 17 -3.53 -26.73 -50.58
CA HIS A 17 -2.54 -27.79 -50.83
C HIS A 17 -1.58 -27.96 -49.63
N ASP A 18 -1.23 -29.23 -49.39
CA ASP A 18 -0.35 -29.78 -48.35
C ASP A 18 1.11 -29.33 -48.44
N ALA A 19 1.82 -29.36 -47.30
CA ALA A 19 2.96 -30.27 -47.04
C ALA A 19 4.00 -29.69 -46.06
N GLY A 20 4.29 -30.48 -45.01
CA GLY A 20 5.66 -30.82 -44.59
C GLY A 20 6.51 -29.77 -43.85
N GLY A 21 6.87 -30.09 -42.60
CA GLY A 21 8.02 -29.45 -41.93
C GLY A 21 7.98 -29.59 -40.42
N GLY A 22 8.29 -30.78 -39.90
CA GLY A 22 8.43 -31.01 -38.47
C GLY A 22 9.73 -30.43 -37.90
N PHE A 23 9.72 -30.11 -36.61
CA PHE A 23 10.87 -30.25 -35.71
C PHE A 23 10.32 -30.52 -34.30
N GLY A 24 10.60 -31.71 -33.78
CA GLY A 24 10.26 -32.12 -32.43
C GLY A 24 11.24 -31.55 -31.40
N ILE A 25 10.74 -31.32 -30.19
CA ILE A 25 11.56 -31.10 -28.98
C ILE A 25 11.06 -32.09 -27.92
N PRO A 26 11.95 -32.87 -27.29
CA PRO A 26 11.59 -34.08 -26.56
C PRO A 26 11.02 -33.83 -25.15
N HIS A 27 10.12 -34.71 -24.76
CA HIS A 27 9.72 -34.98 -23.38
C HIS A 27 10.87 -35.63 -22.60
N GLY A 28 11.12 -35.14 -21.38
CA GLY A 28 12.01 -35.83 -20.44
C GLY A 28 12.18 -35.08 -19.11
N LEU A 29 11.21 -35.22 -18.21
CA LEU A 29 11.36 -35.59 -16.79
C LEU A 29 10.15 -35.09 -15.98
N ARG A 30 9.25 -36.03 -15.68
CA ARG A 30 8.29 -35.95 -14.58
C ARG A 30 8.97 -36.45 -13.29
N ALA A 31 8.60 -35.79 -12.19
CA ALA A 31 8.58 -36.25 -10.80
C ALA A 31 9.91 -36.35 -10.03
N ALA A 32 10.11 -35.43 -9.08
CA ALA A 32 10.23 -35.71 -7.64
C ALA A 32 10.37 -34.39 -6.84
N ALA A 33 10.01 -34.46 -5.55
CA ALA A 33 10.04 -33.41 -4.51
C ALA A 33 8.80 -32.51 -4.41
N ALA A 34 7.73 -33.14 -3.91
CA ALA A 34 6.93 -32.52 -2.86
C ALA A 34 7.83 -32.31 -1.64
N ASP A 35 7.85 -31.09 -1.12
CA ASP A 35 8.03 -30.68 0.28
C ASP A 35 8.60 -29.25 0.37
N GLY A 36 7.94 -28.39 1.15
CA GLY A 36 8.58 -27.21 1.75
C GLY A 36 8.63 -25.93 0.92
N LEU A 37 7.50 -25.27 0.67
CA LEU A 37 7.47 -23.83 0.35
C LEU A 37 6.43 -23.09 1.20
N SER A 38 6.58 -23.18 2.52
CA SER A 38 5.83 -22.41 3.52
C SER A 38 6.70 -21.42 4.32
N GLY A 39 7.94 -21.12 3.89
CA GLY A 39 8.91 -20.35 4.70
C GLY A 39 9.31 -18.94 4.24
N LEU A 40 9.12 -18.53 2.99
CA LEU A 40 9.82 -17.35 2.44
C LEU A 40 9.17 -15.97 2.68
N PHE A 41 8.54 -15.76 3.83
CA PHE A 41 8.11 -14.41 4.24
C PHE A 41 8.51 -14.04 5.67
N LEU A 42 9.17 -14.95 6.41
CA LEU A 42 9.61 -14.71 7.79
C LEU A 42 11.12 -14.50 7.95
N ASP A 43 11.94 -14.82 6.94
CA ASP A 43 13.41 -14.64 6.97
C ASP A 43 13.87 -13.23 6.55
N TRP A 44 12.98 -12.25 6.45
CA TRP A 44 13.36 -10.87 6.12
C TRP A 44 13.80 -10.06 7.35
N LEU A 45 13.75 -10.63 8.57
CA LEU A 45 13.86 -9.86 9.82
C LEU A 45 15.15 -10.02 10.63
N ASP A 46 16.13 -10.85 10.27
CA ASP A 46 17.44 -10.85 10.95
C ASP A 46 18.60 -11.19 9.98
N GLU A 47 19.70 -10.42 10.11
CA GLU A 47 21.10 -10.62 9.63
C GLU A 47 21.55 -10.23 8.17
N GLU A 48 22.38 -9.15 8.12
CA GLU A 48 23.52 -8.80 7.22
C GLU A 48 23.35 -8.46 5.69
N PRO A 49 24.23 -7.61 5.10
CA PRO A 49 23.86 -6.58 4.13
C PRO A 49 23.77 -7.06 2.67
N LEU A 50 22.60 -6.85 2.06
CA LEU A 50 22.37 -6.95 0.61
C LEU A 50 22.95 -5.75 -0.17
N ALA A 51 24.21 -5.39 0.05
CA ALA A 51 24.89 -4.33 -0.70
C ALA A 51 25.23 -4.72 -2.17
N GLY A 52 24.97 -5.96 -2.60
CA GLY A 52 25.48 -6.47 -3.88
C GLY A 52 24.49 -6.70 -5.01
N ARG A 53 23.16 -6.67 -4.79
CA ARG A 53 22.19 -7.19 -5.80
C ARG A 53 21.19 -6.18 -6.37
N ALA A 54 21.11 -4.95 -5.85
CA ALA A 54 20.16 -3.94 -6.32
C ALA A 54 20.63 -3.10 -7.53
N LEU A 55 21.83 -3.34 -8.07
CA LEU A 55 22.40 -2.52 -9.16
C LEU A 55 22.23 -3.11 -10.58
N ARG A 56 21.46 -4.19 -10.78
CA ARG A 56 21.30 -4.82 -12.12
C ARG A 56 19.87 -4.95 -12.65
N ALA A 57 18.85 -4.47 -11.94
CA ALA A 57 17.45 -4.70 -12.31
C ALA A 57 16.63 -3.46 -12.72
N VAL A 58 17.28 -2.30 -12.94
CA VAL A 58 16.64 -1.15 -13.59
C VAL A 58 17.52 -0.70 -14.74
N GLY A 59 17.27 -1.29 -15.91
CA GLY A 59 17.80 -0.78 -17.17
C GLY A 59 17.15 0.55 -17.48
N GLY A 60 17.94 1.63 -17.47
CA GLY A 60 17.50 2.94 -17.95
C GLY A 60 17.95 4.09 -17.06
N VAL A 61 19.07 4.70 -17.44
CA VAL A 61 19.60 6.01 -17.00
C VAL A 61 20.23 6.04 -15.60
N ASN A 62 21.53 5.82 -15.62
CA ASN A 62 22.55 6.00 -14.59
C ASN A 62 22.22 7.08 -13.52
N ALA A 63 21.79 6.64 -12.33
CA ALA A 63 21.59 7.52 -11.17
C ALA A 63 22.92 8.09 -10.62
N GLN A 64 24.06 7.45 -10.92
CA GLN A 64 25.39 7.90 -10.53
C GLN A 64 25.80 9.17 -11.29
N SER A 65 25.41 9.29 -12.57
CA SER A 65 25.80 10.45 -13.40
C SER A 65 25.10 11.75 -13.01
N ARG A 66 23.93 11.70 -12.36
CA ARG A 66 23.26 12.91 -11.84
C ARG A 66 23.85 13.39 -10.51
N VAL A 67 24.38 12.47 -9.69
CA VAL A 67 25.07 12.82 -8.43
C VAL A 67 26.42 13.45 -8.72
N GLU A 68 27.15 12.97 -9.73
CA GLU A 68 28.45 13.54 -10.15
C GLU A 68 28.33 14.83 -10.98
N ALA A 69 27.19 15.09 -11.62
CA ALA A 69 26.95 16.32 -12.38
C ALA A 69 26.64 17.53 -11.47
N LEU A 70 26.05 17.29 -10.29
CA LEU A 70 25.72 18.35 -9.32
C LEU A 70 26.93 18.86 -8.52
N ALA A 71 28.07 18.15 -8.57
CA ALA A 71 29.32 18.56 -7.94
C ALA A 71 30.22 19.44 -8.82
N ARG A 72 29.83 19.74 -10.07
CA ARG A 72 30.68 20.41 -11.07
C ARG A 72 30.18 21.78 -11.56
N CYS A 73 29.28 22.42 -10.83
CA CYS A 73 28.82 23.78 -11.13
C CYS A 73 29.40 24.82 -10.18
N GLU A 74 30.71 24.83 -9.97
CA GLU A 74 31.46 26.01 -9.54
C GLU A 74 32.79 26.04 -10.29
N GLY A 75 33.05 27.09 -11.07
CA GLY A 75 34.36 27.38 -11.65
C GLY A 75 34.42 27.42 -13.18
N ALA A 76 33.75 28.37 -13.82
CA ALA A 76 34.12 28.79 -15.18
C ALA A 76 35.31 29.78 -15.08
N GLY A 77 36.52 29.29 -15.35
CA GLY A 77 37.74 30.10 -15.48
C GLY A 77 38.38 29.87 -16.85
N SER A 78 38.61 30.97 -17.58
CA SER A 78 39.27 31.05 -18.90
C SER A 78 40.68 30.43 -18.93
N PRO A 79 41.21 30.06 -20.13
CA PRO A 79 42.48 29.35 -20.25
C PRO A 79 43.67 30.27 -19.94
N ALA A 80 44.65 29.71 -19.22
CA ALA A 80 45.87 30.37 -18.80
C ALA A 80 46.83 30.63 -19.97
N ARG A 81 47.49 31.79 -19.94
CA ARG A 81 48.74 32.07 -20.67
C ARG A 81 49.93 31.67 -19.79
N GLU A 82 50.95 31.18 -20.47
CA GLU A 82 52.18 30.57 -19.99
C GLU A 82 53.18 31.62 -19.44
N GLY A 83 53.84 31.30 -18.33
CA GLY A 83 55.13 31.89 -17.94
C GLY A 83 55.15 32.81 -16.71
N ASP A 84 55.44 32.26 -15.52
CA ASP A 84 56.25 32.92 -14.48
C ASP A 84 56.79 31.90 -13.46
N PRO A 85 58.12 31.69 -13.33
CA PRO A 85 58.70 30.79 -12.34
C PRO A 85 59.13 31.59 -11.10
N ARG A 86 58.22 31.76 -10.13
CA ARG A 86 58.52 32.03 -8.71
C ARG A 86 57.22 32.22 -7.90
N SER A 87 56.63 31.13 -7.43
CA SER A 87 55.99 31.11 -6.11
C SER A 87 55.90 29.67 -5.61
N GLU A 88 56.83 29.28 -4.75
CA GLU A 88 56.63 28.13 -3.87
C GLU A 88 55.41 28.45 -3.00
N ARG A 89 54.25 27.90 -3.36
CA ARG A 89 53.09 27.88 -2.46
C ARG A 89 53.35 26.78 -1.43
N PRO A 90 53.23 27.08 -0.13
CA PRO A 90 53.30 26.02 0.87
C PRO A 90 52.18 25.02 0.59
N ALA A 91 52.51 23.73 0.71
CA ALA A 91 51.58 22.62 0.62
C ALA A 91 50.32 22.94 1.44
N GLY A 92 49.16 22.81 0.80
CA GLY A 92 47.87 23.21 1.34
C GLY A 92 47.66 22.60 2.72
N ALA A 93 47.65 23.47 3.74
CA ALA A 93 46.92 23.16 4.95
C ALA A 93 45.50 22.80 4.53
N ASP A 94 45.10 21.56 4.80
CA ASP A 94 43.71 21.16 4.84
C ASP A 94 43.01 22.19 5.74
N ARG A 95 42.32 23.15 5.12
CA ARG A 95 41.53 24.14 5.85
C ARG A 95 40.36 23.36 6.38
N GLY A 96 40.58 22.70 7.52
CA GLY A 96 39.62 21.86 8.20
C GLY A 96 38.28 22.58 8.21
N ARG A 97 37.33 22.05 7.43
CA ARG A 97 35.98 22.57 7.41
C ARG A 97 35.49 22.52 8.85
N LEU A 98 35.17 23.67 9.42
CA LEU A 98 34.61 23.73 10.78
C LEU A 98 33.43 22.75 10.84
N PRO A 99 33.32 21.96 11.93
CA PRO A 99 32.25 20.98 12.06
C PRO A 99 30.90 21.70 11.92
N VAL A 100 30.05 21.18 11.04
CA VAL A 100 28.71 21.72 10.78
C VAL A 100 27.92 21.68 12.08
N THR A 101 27.27 22.79 12.47
CA THR A 101 26.45 22.81 13.68
C THR A 101 25.19 21.94 13.49
N PRO A 102 24.55 21.44 14.57
CA PRO A 102 23.32 20.66 14.45
C PRO A 102 22.18 21.39 13.73
N VAL A 103 22.12 22.72 13.82
CA VAL A 103 21.12 23.55 13.13
C VAL A 103 21.42 23.61 11.62
N GLU A 104 22.66 23.90 11.24
CA GLU A 104 23.06 23.92 9.82
C GLU A 104 22.93 22.53 9.18
N ALA A 105 23.29 21.46 9.90
CA ALA A 105 23.13 20.09 9.44
C ALA A 105 21.66 19.75 9.20
N ALA A 106 20.77 20.11 10.12
CA ALA A 106 19.32 19.92 9.98
C ALA A 106 18.76 20.61 8.72
N GLU A 107 19.17 21.85 8.45
CA GLU A 107 18.77 22.57 7.23
C GLU A 107 19.25 21.89 5.95
N LEU A 108 20.52 21.45 5.92
CA LEU A 108 21.09 20.73 4.78
C LEU A 108 20.37 19.40 4.53
N VAL A 109 20.02 18.67 5.59
CA VAL A 109 19.26 17.40 5.52
C VAL A 109 17.86 17.64 4.99
N ARG A 110 17.13 18.65 5.49
CA ARG A 110 15.82 19.03 4.95
C ARG A 110 15.90 19.40 3.47
N ALA A 111 16.90 20.18 3.08
CA ALA A 111 17.12 20.55 1.68
C ALA A 111 17.45 19.33 0.81
N ALA A 112 18.25 18.38 1.30
CA ALA A 112 18.56 17.13 0.62
C ALA A 112 17.31 16.27 0.40
N GLY A 113 16.48 16.08 1.44
CA GLY A 113 15.25 15.30 1.31
C GLY A 113 14.26 15.94 0.32
N ARG A 114 14.12 17.27 0.31
CA ARG A 114 13.32 17.98 -0.71
C ARG A 114 13.86 17.75 -2.13
N ARG A 115 15.18 17.82 -2.33
CA ARG A 115 15.80 17.53 -3.65
C ARG A 115 15.61 16.09 -4.11
N LEU A 116 15.47 15.15 -3.17
CA LEU A 116 15.16 13.74 -3.44
C LEU A 116 13.68 13.51 -3.75
N GLY A 117 12.85 14.55 -3.71
CA GLY A 117 11.44 14.51 -4.11
C GLY A 117 10.47 14.26 -2.97
N PHE A 118 10.87 14.37 -1.70
CA PHE A 118 9.92 14.37 -0.57
C PHE A 118 9.22 15.73 -0.46
N ASP A 119 7.90 15.72 -0.32
CA ASP A 119 7.08 16.94 -0.20
C ASP A 119 7.33 17.66 1.14
N ARG A 120 7.58 16.88 2.19
CA ARG A 120 7.94 17.38 3.53
C ARG A 120 9.05 16.54 4.14
N VAL A 121 9.90 17.21 4.91
CA VAL A 121 10.96 16.60 5.71
C VAL A 121 10.95 17.32 7.05
N ALA A 122 10.86 16.56 8.12
CA ALA A 122 10.86 17.06 9.49
C ALA A 122 11.82 16.23 10.35
N ILE A 123 12.43 16.85 11.34
CA ILE A 123 13.47 16.23 12.17
C ILE A 123 13.01 16.21 13.62
N GLY A 124 13.08 15.06 14.26
CA GLY A 124 12.65 14.88 15.65
C GLY A 124 13.64 14.06 16.47
N PRO A 125 13.41 13.98 17.79
CA PRO A 125 14.21 13.13 18.66
C PRO A 125 13.98 11.64 18.38
N ALA A 126 15.01 10.82 18.59
CA ALA A 126 14.93 9.36 18.51
C ALA A 126 14.60 8.66 19.85
N ASP A 127 14.24 9.42 20.89
CA ASP A 127 13.86 8.86 22.19
C ASP A 127 12.63 7.94 22.08
N PRO A 128 12.39 7.05 23.06
CA PRO A 128 11.18 6.24 23.15
C PRO A 128 9.90 7.03 22.83
N PRO A 129 8.96 6.48 22.02
CA PRO A 129 7.76 7.19 21.61
C PRO A 129 6.86 7.52 22.80
N GLU A 130 6.38 8.76 22.88
CA GLU A 130 5.56 9.27 24.00
C GLU A 130 4.26 8.46 24.16
N ARG A 131 3.62 8.13 23.03
CA ARG A 131 2.43 7.26 22.99
C ARG A 131 2.75 5.76 22.93
N GLY A 132 3.96 5.34 23.28
CA GLY A 132 4.37 3.93 23.31
C GLY A 132 3.47 3.07 24.22
N HIS A 133 3.02 3.63 25.35
CA HIS A 133 2.07 2.97 26.26
C HIS A 133 0.72 2.65 25.60
N ALA A 134 0.23 3.49 24.69
CA ALA A 134 -1.01 3.26 23.97
C ALA A 134 -0.85 2.12 22.95
N PHE A 135 0.30 2.03 22.28
CA PHE A 135 0.63 0.89 21.42
C PHE A 135 0.70 -0.42 22.22
N ALA A 136 1.37 -0.40 23.37
CA ALA A 136 1.44 -1.55 24.29
C ALA A 136 0.03 -2.02 24.71
N ALA A 137 -0.83 -1.10 25.19
CA ALA A 137 -2.20 -1.43 25.59
C ALA A 137 -3.04 -1.96 24.41
N TRP A 138 -2.85 -1.41 23.21
CA TRP A 138 -3.52 -1.86 22.00
C TRP A 138 -3.13 -3.29 21.60
N LEU A 139 -1.85 -3.65 21.75
CA LEU A 139 -1.39 -5.03 21.59
C LEU A 139 -1.98 -5.95 22.65
N ASP A 140 -1.90 -5.56 23.92
CA ASP A 140 -2.38 -6.36 25.06
C ASP A 140 -3.90 -6.63 24.98
N ALA A 141 -4.65 -5.70 24.38
CA ALA A 141 -6.08 -5.86 24.11
C ALA A 141 -6.40 -6.71 22.86
N GLY A 142 -5.39 -7.24 22.16
CA GLY A 142 -5.56 -8.06 20.95
C GLY A 142 -6.17 -7.31 19.76
N LEU A 143 -6.14 -5.98 19.77
CA LEU A 143 -6.77 -5.14 18.74
C LEU A 143 -6.02 -5.18 17.40
N HIS A 144 -4.83 -5.77 17.37
CA HIS A 144 -3.99 -5.95 16.20
C HIS A 144 -4.37 -7.16 15.32
N GLY A 145 -5.32 -7.97 15.77
CA GLY A 145 -5.77 -9.16 15.04
C GLY A 145 -4.63 -10.15 14.83
N THR A 146 -4.42 -10.61 13.60
CA THR A 146 -3.41 -11.62 13.27
C THR A 146 -2.04 -11.03 12.90
N MET A 147 -1.82 -9.73 13.12
CA MET A 147 -0.54 -9.06 12.85
C MET A 147 0.51 -9.35 13.93
N THR A 148 0.82 -10.63 14.18
CA THR A 148 1.71 -11.10 15.25
C THR A 148 3.14 -10.53 15.15
N TYR A 149 3.55 -10.07 13.96
CA TYR A 149 4.83 -9.38 13.80
C TYR A 149 4.94 -8.09 14.64
N LEU A 150 3.81 -7.44 14.96
CA LEU A 150 3.78 -6.26 15.84
C LEU A 150 4.12 -6.63 17.28
N GLU A 151 3.68 -7.79 17.76
CA GLU A 151 4.03 -8.32 19.08
C GLU A 151 5.51 -8.72 19.14
N ARG A 152 5.99 -9.47 18.14
CA ARG A 152 7.40 -9.92 18.08
C ARG A 152 8.39 -8.76 18.07
N THR A 153 7.99 -7.62 17.51
CA THR A 153 8.83 -6.42 17.41
C THR A 153 8.47 -5.34 18.43
N ARG A 154 7.67 -5.67 19.46
CA ARG A 154 7.17 -4.74 20.47
C ARG A 154 8.29 -3.90 21.10
N GLU A 155 9.36 -4.52 21.57
CA GLU A 155 10.47 -3.81 22.24
C GLU A 155 11.18 -2.84 21.30
N LYS A 156 11.45 -3.26 20.06
CA LYS A 156 12.07 -2.40 19.03
C LYS A 156 11.19 -1.19 18.68
N ARG A 157 9.86 -1.37 18.67
CA ARG A 157 8.89 -0.29 18.41
C ARG A 157 8.77 0.70 19.55
N LEU A 158 8.95 0.25 20.80
CA LEU A 158 8.91 1.08 21.99
C LEU A 158 10.23 1.80 22.27
N ASP A 159 11.33 1.37 21.66
CA ASP A 159 12.66 1.94 21.88
C ASP A 159 13.50 1.92 20.59
N PRO A 160 13.58 3.06 19.85
CA PRO A 160 14.42 3.18 18.66
C PRO A 160 15.91 2.90 18.93
N GLY A 161 16.39 3.06 20.17
CA GLY A 161 17.75 2.70 20.56
C GLY A 161 18.06 1.20 20.43
N ARG A 162 17.03 0.34 20.49
CA ARG A 162 17.16 -1.11 20.19
C ARG A 162 17.25 -1.42 18.70
N VAL A 163 16.85 -0.48 17.84
CA VAL A 163 16.94 -0.62 16.37
C VAL A 163 18.29 -0.10 15.87
N LEU A 164 18.75 1.02 16.44
CA LEU A 164 20.05 1.61 16.16
C LEU A 164 20.67 2.09 17.47
N PRO A 165 21.67 1.37 18.03
CA PRO A 165 22.40 1.84 19.19
C PRO A 165 23.00 3.23 18.95
N GLY A 166 22.76 4.15 19.89
CA GLY A 166 23.20 5.55 19.77
C GLY A 166 22.35 6.41 18.84
N ALA A 167 21.14 5.98 18.47
CA ALA A 167 20.18 6.83 17.75
C ALA A 167 19.94 8.14 18.50
N ARG A 168 20.00 9.26 17.78
CA ARG A 168 19.80 10.61 18.32
C ARG A 168 18.64 11.33 17.67
N ALA A 169 18.50 11.16 16.35
CA ALA A 169 17.49 11.86 15.57
C ALA A 169 16.72 10.91 14.65
N VAL A 170 15.48 11.30 14.37
CA VAL A 170 14.61 10.77 13.34
C VAL A 170 14.42 11.84 12.28
N VAL A 171 14.71 11.51 11.02
CA VAL A 171 14.33 12.33 9.87
C VAL A 171 13.09 11.69 9.24
N ALA A 172 11.95 12.33 9.44
CA ALA A 172 10.67 11.88 8.93
C ALA A 172 10.35 12.59 7.60
N CYS A 173 9.99 11.81 6.58
CA CYS A 173 9.71 12.30 5.25
C CYS A 173 8.27 11.95 4.85
N ALA A 174 7.60 12.89 4.17
CA ALA A 174 6.31 12.65 3.53
C ALA A 174 6.47 12.65 2.01
N LEU A 175 5.79 11.72 1.34
CA LEU A 175 5.61 11.71 -0.11
C LEU A 175 4.13 11.51 -0.44
N SER A 176 3.49 12.54 -1.00
CA SER A 176 2.08 12.52 -1.37
C SER A 176 1.81 11.47 -2.44
N TYR A 177 0.72 10.73 -2.26
CA TYR A 177 0.13 9.87 -3.29
C TYR A 177 -1.23 10.37 -3.75
N PHE A 178 -1.68 11.53 -3.28
CA PHE A 178 -3.01 12.04 -3.61
C PHE A 178 -3.13 12.37 -5.09
N GLN A 179 -3.94 11.65 -5.86
CA GLN A 179 -4.09 11.89 -7.30
C GLN A 179 -5.03 13.06 -7.64
N GLY A 180 -5.54 13.77 -6.62
CA GLY A 180 -6.51 14.84 -6.80
C GLY A 180 -7.97 14.36 -6.71
N PRO A 181 -8.92 15.30 -6.51
CA PRO A 181 -10.33 14.99 -6.27
C PRO A 181 -11.05 14.46 -7.51
N ARG A 182 -10.58 14.82 -8.72
CA ARG A 182 -11.17 14.41 -10.00
C ARG A 182 -10.58 13.14 -10.60
N ALA A 183 -9.55 12.56 -9.97
CA ALA A 183 -8.95 11.33 -10.47
C ALA A 183 -9.93 10.16 -10.33
N SER A 184 -10.19 9.48 -11.44
CA SER A 184 -10.94 8.22 -11.47
C SER A 184 -9.99 7.05 -11.20
N GLY A 185 -10.28 6.31 -10.15
CA GLY A 185 -9.61 5.05 -9.85
C GLY A 185 -10.50 3.84 -10.09
N PRO A 186 -10.02 2.63 -9.77
CA PRO A 186 -10.77 1.37 -9.94
C PRO A 186 -12.05 1.26 -9.09
N GLY A 187 -12.28 2.17 -8.12
CA GLY A 187 -13.48 2.20 -7.28
C GLY A 187 -13.64 1.05 -6.28
N HIS A 188 -12.75 0.05 -6.33
CA HIS A 188 -12.71 -1.09 -5.40
C HIS A 188 -11.35 -1.24 -4.69
N VAL A 189 -10.44 -0.27 -4.88
CA VAL A 189 -9.09 -0.27 -4.30
C VAL A 189 -8.81 1.12 -3.74
N ALA A 190 -8.22 1.17 -2.54
CA ALA A 190 -7.79 2.41 -1.92
C ALA A 190 -6.72 3.16 -2.75
N ARG A 191 -6.74 4.49 -2.69
CA ARG A 191 -5.93 5.43 -3.47
C ARG A 191 -4.44 5.16 -3.43
N TYR A 192 -3.92 4.76 -2.27
CA TYR A 192 -2.49 4.49 -2.10
C TYR A 192 -1.99 3.32 -2.96
N ALA A 193 -2.90 2.44 -3.40
CA ALA A 193 -2.58 1.20 -4.11
C ALA A 193 -2.96 1.24 -5.59
N TRP A 194 -3.25 2.43 -6.14
CA TRP A 194 -3.61 2.60 -7.54
C TRP A 194 -2.43 2.47 -8.51
N GLY A 195 -1.22 2.79 -8.07
CA GLY A 195 -0.02 2.80 -8.90
C GLY A 195 0.99 1.72 -8.55
N GLU A 196 2.27 2.07 -8.70
CA GLU A 196 3.40 1.24 -8.30
C GLU A 196 3.52 1.12 -6.77
N ASP A 197 4.17 0.05 -6.33
CA ASP A 197 4.45 -0.19 -4.93
C ASP A 197 5.37 0.88 -4.38
N TYR A 198 4.84 1.65 -3.42
CA TYR A 198 5.50 2.80 -2.84
C TYR A 198 6.85 2.45 -2.20
N HIS A 199 7.05 1.21 -1.74
CA HIS A 199 8.36 0.76 -1.26
C HIS A 199 9.44 0.92 -2.33
N ALA A 200 9.14 0.59 -3.59
CA ALA A 200 10.08 0.71 -4.71
C ALA A 200 10.46 2.17 -5.03
N ILE A 201 9.68 3.14 -4.55
CA ILE A 201 9.88 4.57 -4.80
C ILE A 201 10.51 5.26 -3.58
N VAL A 202 9.97 5.01 -2.39
CA VAL A 202 10.34 5.69 -1.15
C VAL A 202 11.65 5.14 -0.58
N GLU A 203 11.86 3.83 -0.60
CA GLU A 203 13.05 3.19 0.01
C GLU A 203 14.37 3.65 -0.64
N PRO A 204 14.52 3.70 -1.98
CA PRO A 204 15.74 4.22 -2.59
C PRO A 204 16.01 5.70 -2.24
N ARG A 205 14.96 6.52 -2.13
CA ARG A 205 15.08 7.94 -1.74
C ARG A 205 15.54 8.08 -0.30
N LEU A 206 15.01 7.27 0.63
CA LEU A 206 15.46 7.28 2.02
C LEU A 206 16.92 6.80 2.16
N ARG A 207 17.34 5.80 1.39
CA ARG A 207 18.75 5.37 1.35
C ARG A 207 19.67 6.48 0.83
N ALA A 208 19.26 7.19 -0.20
CA ALA A 208 20.00 8.35 -0.71
C ALA A 208 20.05 9.48 0.33
N LEU A 209 18.97 9.71 1.07
CA LEU A 209 18.94 10.69 2.16
C LEU A 209 19.87 10.28 3.31
N LEU A 210 19.90 9.00 3.68
CA LEU A 210 20.83 8.47 4.68
C LEU A 210 22.29 8.67 4.25
N ALA A 211 22.61 8.41 2.98
CA ALA A 211 23.95 8.70 2.46
C ALA A 211 24.30 10.20 2.50
N ALA A 212 23.33 11.07 2.20
CA ALA A 212 23.52 12.52 2.33
C ALA A 212 23.74 12.95 3.79
N ILE A 213 23.02 12.38 4.76
CA ILE A 213 23.22 12.63 6.19
C ILE A 213 24.65 12.26 6.61
N ALA A 214 25.13 11.08 6.21
CA ALA A 214 26.49 10.63 6.52
C ALA A 214 27.58 11.53 5.90
N ALA A 215 27.30 12.14 4.74
CA ALA A 215 28.19 13.11 4.12
C ALA A 215 28.17 14.49 4.81
N ILE A 216 27.01 14.92 5.33
CA ILE A 216 26.84 16.19 6.05
C ILE A 216 27.46 16.11 7.45
N VAL A 217 27.27 14.98 8.13
CA VAL A 217 27.76 14.71 9.49
C VAL A 217 28.66 13.46 9.45
N PRO A 218 29.97 13.62 9.20
CA PRO A 218 30.90 12.49 9.12
C PRO A 218 30.88 11.63 10.39
N GLY A 219 30.86 10.31 10.20
CA GLY A 219 30.77 9.34 11.29
C GLY A 219 29.36 9.03 11.77
N ALA A 220 28.34 9.76 11.30
CA ALA A 220 26.95 9.39 11.55
C ALA A 220 26.60 8.09 10.80
N THR A 221 25.85 7.22 11.48
CA THR A 221 25.27 6.02 10.90
C THR A 221 23.74 6.10 10.99
N GLY A 222 23.04 5.18 10.32
CA GLY A 222 21.59 5.17 10.36
C GLY A 222 20.95 3.99 9.66
N ARG A 223 19.62 3.95 9.75
CA ARG A 223 18.75 2.96 9.10
C ARG A 223 17.55 3.67 8.48
N ALA A 224 17.21 3.28 7.26
CA ALA A 224 16.08 3.82 6.51
C ALA A 224 14.94 2.80 6.50
N TYR A 225 13.72 3.26 6.79
CA TYR A 225 12.51 2.44 6.86
C TYR A 225 11.32 3.13 6.20
N VAL A 226 10.50 2.31 5.56
CA VAL A 226 9.17 2.68 5.07
C VAL A 226 8.26 1.47 5.31
N ASP A 227 7.24 1.63 6.17
CA ASP A 227 6.20 0.66 6.58
C ASP A 227 6.68 -0.62 7.28
N THR A 228 7.72 -1.23 6.74
CA THR A 228 8.28 -2.53 7.09
C THR A 228 9.20 -2.50 8.31
N GLY A 229 9.61 -1.31 8.77
CA GLY A 229 10.50 -1.15 9.92
C GLY A 229 9.83 -1.43 11.27
N PRO A 230 10.60 -1.86 12.29
CA PRO A 230 10.08 -2.05 13.65
C PRO A 230 10.02 -0.72 14.42
N LEU A 231 9.50 0.34 13.80
CA LEU A 231 9.35 1.68 14.38
C LEU A 231 7.87 2.08 14.44
N LEU A 232 7.49 2.92 15.42
CA LEU A 232 6.19 3.59 15.43
C LEU A 232 6.24 4.84 14.55
N GLU A 233 6.29 4.63 13.23
CA GLU A 233 6.60 5.68 12.25
C GLU A 233 5.71 6.92 12.36
N ARG A 234 4.38 6.74 12.51
CA ARG A 234 3.45 7.86 12.66
C ARG A 234 3.72 8.70 13.91
N GLU A 235 4.00 8.04 15.03
CA GLU A 235 4.28 8.70 16.30
C GLU A 235 5.62 9.47 16.25
N LEU A 236 6.65 8.83 15.70
CA LEU A 236 7.96 9.49 15.51
C LEU A 236 7.86 10.66 14.54
N ALA A 237 7.10 10.52 13.45
CA ALA A 237 6.86 11.61 12.50
C ALA A 237 6.05 12.76 13.12
N ALA A 238 5.07 12.48 13.96
CA ALA A 238 4.34 13.53 14.69
C ALA A 238 5.26 14.30 15.65
N ARG A 239 6.10 13.58 16.40
CA ARG A 239 7.12 14.17 17.29
C ARG A 239 8.21 14.92 16.54
N ALA A 240 8.50 14.54 15.30
CA ALA A 240 9.39 15.28 14.41
C ALA A 240 8.76 16.55 13.83
N GLY A 241 7.48 16.83 14.08
CA GLY A 241 6.80 17.99 13.51
C GLY A 241 6.41 17.81 12.04
N LEU A 242 6.28 16.57 11.55
CA LEU A 242 5.73 16.32 10.21
C LEU A 242 4.21 16.50 10.18
N GLY A 243 3.54 16.35 11.33
CA GLY A 243 2.09 16.42 11.43
C GLY A 243 1.60 16.10 12.85
N TRP A 244 0.31 15.82 13.00
CA TRP A 244 -0.27 15.30 14.24
C TRP A 244 -1.10 14.03 13.98
N ILE A 245 -1.26 13.18 14.97
CA ILE A 245 -2.11 11.98 14.85
C ILE A 245 -3.57 12.39 14.94
N GLY A 246 -4.35 12.11 13.90
CA GLY A 246 -5.80 12.35 13.90
C GLY A 246 -6.58 11.28 14.67
N LYS A 247 -7.85 11.58 14.99
CA LYS A 247 -8.75 10.60 15.64
C LYS A 247 -8.94 9.31 14.83
N ASN A 248 -8.70 9.36 13.52
CA ASN A 248 -8.68 8.20 12.62
C ASN A 248 -7.36 7.42 12.62
N THR A 249 -6.40 7.76 13.49
CA THR A 249 -5.05 7.15 13.63
C THR A 249 -4.09 7.40 12.45
N MET A 250 -4.46 8.26 11.50
CA MET A 250 -3.57 8.72 10.42
C MET A 250 -2.73 9.92 10.89
N LEU A 251 -1.55 10.09 10.31
CA LEU A 251 -0.80 11.34 10.44
C LEU A 251 -1.41 12.39 9.52
N LEU A 252 -1.69 13.57 10.07
CA LEU A 252 -2.28 14.70 9.37
C LEU A 252 -1.24 15.83 9.27
N ASP A 253 -1.00 16.31 8.06
CA ASP A 253 -0.22 17.52 7.76
C ASP A 253 -1.18 18.64 7.31
N PRO A 254 -0.98 19.89 7.75
CA PRO A 254 -1.91 20.98 7.45
C PRO A 254 -1.96 21.37 5.97
N GLY A 255 -0.95 21.02 5.16
CA GLY A 255 -0.90 21.28 3.73
C GLY A 255 -1.16 20.05 2.86
N LEU A 256 -0.67 18.88 3.25
CA LEU A 256 -0.79 17.62 2.48
C LEU A 256 -2.03 16.80 2.84
N GLY A 257 -2.68 17.08 3.96
CA GLY A 257 -3.76 16.22 4.48
C GLY A 257 -3.20 14.94 5.07
N SER A 258 -3.69 13.77 4.66
CA SER A 258 -3.26 12.44 5.13
C SER A 258 -2.84 11.50 4.00
N PHE A 259 -3.00 11.91 2.74
CA PHE A 259 -2.72 11.11 1.56
C PHE A 259 -1.24 11.13 1.18
N PHE A 260 -0.36 10.73 2.11
CA PHE A 260 1.07 10.60 1.88
C PHE A 260 1.65 9.36 2.56
N PHE A 261 2.73 8.84 1.99
CA PHE A 261 3.56 7.82 2.62
C PHE A 261 4.53 8.44 3.60
N ILE A 262 4.81 7.73 4.70
CA ILE A 262 5.82 8.12 5.69
C ILE A 262 7.07 7.30 5.44
N GLY A 263 8.21 7.98 5.38
CA GLY A 263 9.52 7.36 5.41
C GLY A 263 10.32 7.87 6.60
N ILE A 264 11.08 7.00 7.25
CA ILE A 264 11.90 7.33 8.42
C ILE A 264 13.36 7.01 8.14
N VAL A 265 14.25 7.98 8.39
CA VAL A 265 15.68 7.70 8.61
C VAL A 265 15.98 7.89 10.09
N LEU A 266 16.28 6.79 10.78
CA LEU A 266 16.80 6.78 12.14
C LEU A 266 18.31 6.96 12.07
N THR A 267 18.88 7.92 12.79
CA THR A 267 20.31 8.24 12.68
C THR A 267 20.97 8.58 14.01
N THR A 268 22.27 8.31 14.10
CA THR A 268 23.12 8.76 15.21
C THR A 268 23.61 10.21 15.03
N ALA A 269 23.30 10.86 13.89
CA ALA A 269 23.63 12.25 13.65
C ALA A 269 22.95 13.17 14.68
N GLU A 270 23.70 14.15 15.18
CA GLU A 270 23.14 15.21 16.01
C GLU A 270 22.55 16.30 15.12
N LEU A 271 21.21 16.39 15.12
CA LEU A 271 20.44 17.30 14.28
C LEU A 271 19.49 18.10 15.16
N ALA A 272 19.36 19.41 14.92
CA ALA A 272 18.39 20.23 15.63
C ALA A 272 16.95 19.79 15.30
N PRO A 273 16.10 19.51 16.30
CA PRO A 273 14.73 19.06 16.07
C PRO A 273 13.82 20.22 15.66
N ASP A 274 12.80 19.89 14.86
CA ASP A 274 11.67 20.74 14.56
C ASP A 274 10.64 20.69 15.70
N THR A 275 9.68 21.61 15.69
CA THR A 275 8.64 21.69 16.72
C THR A 275 7.44 20.82 16.37
N PRO A 276 6.97 19.93 17.28
CA PRO A 276 5.75 19.15 17.08
C PRO A 276 4.53 20.04 16.83
N LEU A 277 3.61 19.56 15.99
CA LEU A 277 2.35 20.26 15.73
C LEU A 277 1.29 19.85 16.76
N ALA A 278 0.52 20.83 17.24
CA ALA A 278 -0.64 20.58 18.09
C ALA A 278 -1.73 19.80 17.33
N ASP A 279 -2.49 18.99 18.06
CA ASP A 279 -3.68 18.33 17.53
C ASP A 279 -4.73 19.37 17.09
N ARG A 280 -5.25 19.20 15.86
CA ARG A 280 -6.27 20.09 15.28
C ARG A 280 -7.57 19.38 14.87
N CYS A 281 -7.85 18.19 15.42
CA CYS A 281 -9.13 17.52 15.23
C CYS A 281 -10.27 18.22 15.98
N GLY A 282 -9.98 18.83 17.15
CA GLY A 282 -11.00 19.51 17.97
C GLY A 282 -12.20 18.60 18.28
N THR A 283 -13.41 19.13 18.13
CA THR A 283 -14.66 18.38 18.34
C THR A 283 -15.09 17.51 17.16
N CYS A 284 -14.37 17.53 16.04
CA CYS A 284 -14.74 16.76 14.84
C CYS A 284 -14.77 15.25 15.12
N THR A 285 -15.79 14.56 14.63
CA THR A 285 -15.98 13.10 14.73
C THR A 285 -16.22 12.41 13.39
N ARG A 286 -16.14 13.14 12.26
CA ARG A 286 -16.53 12.65 10.92
C ARG A 286 -15.97 11.28 10.56
N CYS A 287 -14.70 11.01 10.84
CA CYS A 287 -14.06 9.74 10.53
C CYS A 287 -14.54 8.57 11.40
N LEU A 288 -14.91 8.86 12.66
CA LEU A 288 -15.49 7.89 13.58
C LEU A 288 -16.92 7.57 13.13
N ASP A 289 -17.68 8.62 12.83
CA ASP A 289 -19.07 8.51 12.40
C ASP A 289 -19.19 7.79 11.07
N ALA A 290 -18.31 8.07 10.09
CA ALA A 290 -18.38 7.50 8.75
C ALA A 290 -17.80 6.08 8.63
N CYS A 291 -17.10 5.56 9.64
CA CYS A 291 -16.46 4.24 9.55
C CYS A 291 -17.52 3.15 9.32
N PRO A 292 -17.51 2.40 8.18
CA PRO A 292 -18.63 1.50 7.85
C PRO A 292 -18.76 0.29 8.76
N THR A 293 -17.69 -0.05 9.48
CA THR A 293 -17.61 -1.22 10.37
C THR A 293 -17.49 -0.83 11.84
N ASP A 294 -17.63 0.46 12.17
CA ASP A 294 -17.36 1.06 13.48
C ASP A 294 -16.04 0.53 14.08
N ALA A 295 -14.97 0.57 13.28
CA ALA A 295 -13.66 0.06 13.67
C ALA A 295 -12.97 0.95 14.72
N PHE A 296 -13.36 2.23 14.84
CA PHE A 296 -12.88 3.09 15.90
C PHE A 296 -13.73 2.89 17.16
N ARG A 297 -13.14 2.35 18.22
CA ARG A 297 -13.81 2.18 19.52
C ARG A 297 -13.99 3.51 20.24
N ASP A 298 -12.98 4.36 20.11
CA ASP A 298 -12.86 5.70 20.67
C ASP A 298 -11.99 6.54 19.72
N PRO A 299 -11.97 7.87 19.86
CA PRO A 299 -10.93 8.69 19.24
C PRO A 299 -9.53 8.08 19.46
N TYR A 300 -8.75 7.95 18.39
CA TYR A 300 -7.38 7.40 18.41
C TYR A 300 -7.26 5.90 18.71
N VAL A 301 -8.37 5.17 18.90
CA VAL A 301 -8.36 3.73 19.22
C VAL A 301 -9.03 2.93 18.10
N LEU A 302 -8.22 2.35 17.20
CA LEU A 302 -8.68 1.51 16.10
C LEU A 302 -8.67 0.03 16.50
N ASP A 303 -9.79 -0.68 16.40
CA ASP A 303 -9.82 -2.15 16.40
C ASP A 303 -9.53 -2.66 14.98
N ALA A 304 -8.29 -3.10 14.72
CA ALA A 304 -7.89 -3.51 13.37
C ALA A 304 -8.75 -4.68 12.88
N ARG A 305 -9.23 -5.56 13.78
CA ARG A 305 -10.06 -6.72 13.41
C ARG A 305 -11.38 -6.32 12.74
N ARG A 306 -11.82 -5.08 12.94
CA ARG A 306 -13.01 -4.49 12.28
C ARG A 306 -12.64 -3.59 11.11
N CYS A 307 -11.39 -3.13 11.01
CA CYS A 307 -10.95 -2.23 9.97
C CYS A 307 -10.94 -2.91 8.60
N ILE A 308 -11.63 -2.31 7.62
CA ILE A 308 -11.70 -2.83 6.24
C ILE A 308 -10.30 -2.96 5.63
N ALA A 309 -9.40 -2.00 5.91
CA ALA A 309 -8.03 -2.07 5.42
C ALA A 309 -7.30 -3.31 5.96
N TYR A 310 -7.36 -3.58 7.27
CA TYR A 310 -6.80 -4.82 7.83
C TYR A 310 -7.46 -6.07 7.24
N LEU A 311 -8.80 -6.12 7.18
CA LEU A 311 -9.54 -7.28 6.71
C LEU A 311 -9.18 -7.64 5.27
N THR A 312 -8.94 -6.64 4.42
CA THR A 312 -8.64 -6.83 3.00
C THR A 312 -7.14 -6.98 2.70
N ILE A 313 -6.25 -6.41 3.53
CA ILE A 313 -4.80 -6.39 3.25
C ILE A 313 -4.04 -7.45 4.07
N GLU A 314 -4.34 -7.55 5.37
CA GLU A 314 -3.52 -8.26 6.37
C GLU A 314 -4.13 -9.58 6.82
N HIS A 315 -5.46 -9.64 6.95
CA HIS A 315 -6.17 -10.84 7.43
C HIS A 315 -6.12 -11.97 6.40
N ARG A 316 -5.45 -13.07 6.75
CA ARG A 316 -5.26 -14.24 5.86
C ARG A 316 -6.33 -15.31 5.99
N GLY A 317 -7.13 -15.30 7.06
CA GLY A 317 -8.13 -16.34 7.36
C GLY A 317 -9.51 -16.01 6.80
N SER A 318 -10.54 -16.76 7.22
CA SER A 318 -11.94 -16.44 6.88
C SER A 318 -12.37 -15.11 7.49
N MET A 319 -13.04 -14.25 6.71
CA MET A 319 -13.65 -13.05 7.27
C MET A 319 -14.90 -13.44 8.06
N PRO A 320 -15.10 -12.93 9.28
CA PRO A 320 -16.34 -13.19 10.03
C PRO A 320 -17.57 -12.82 9.18
N PRO A 321 -18.59 -13.70 9.05
CA PRO A 321 -19.77 -13.41 8.22
C PRO A 321 -20.44 -12.07 8.53
N ALA A 322 -20.49 -11.67 9.81
CA ALA A 322 -21.05 -10.40 10.26
C ALA A 322 -20.25 -9.16 9.78
N ALA A 323 -18.96 -9.30 9.48
CA ALA A 323 -18.13 -8.20 8.98
C ALA A 323 -18.25 -7.99 7.46
N ARG A 324 -18.63 -9.03 6.71
CA ARG A 324 -18.64 -9.03 5.24
C ARG A 324 -19.53 -7.94 4.62
N PRO A 325 -20.76 -7.66 5.12
CA PRO A 325 -21.59 -6.58 4.58
C PRO A 325 -20.94 -5.19 4.66
N GLY A 326 -20.26 -4.89 5.79
CA GLY A 326 -19.63 -3.59 6.02
C GLY A 326 -18.41 -3.30 5.15
N ILE A 327 -17.87 -4.32 4.45
CA ILE A 327 -16.77 -4.13 3.47
C ILE A 327 -17.25 -3.31 2.26
N GLY A 328 -18.54 -3.39 1.92
CA GLY A 328 -19.08 -2.75 0.73
C GLY A 328 -18.43 -3.29 -0.56
N GLY A 329 -18.20 -2.41 -1.54
CA GLY A 329 -17.62 -2.75 -2.84
C GLY A 329 -16.09 -2.75 -2.90
N LEU A 330 -15.39 -2.82 -1.76
CA LEU A 330 -13.93 -2.73 -1.64
C LEU A 330 -13.27 -4.11 -1.66
N ALA A 331 -12.20 -4.26 -2.46
CA ALA A 331 -11.38 -5.47 -2.51
C ALA A 331 -9.97 -5.29 -1.91
N PHE A 332 -9.47 -4.05 -1.77
CA PHE A 332 -8.14 -3.81 -1.19
C PHE A 332 -8.03 -2.41 -0.57
N GLY A 333 -7.86 -2.35 0.75
CA GLY A 333 -7.76 -1.09 1.49
C GLY A 333 -9.11 -0.38 1.67
N CYS A 334 -9.07 0.74 2.39
CA CYS A 334 -10.23 1.60 2.61
C CYS A 334 -9.77 3.04 2.89
N ASP A 335 -10.38 4.02 2.23
CA ASP A 335 -10.07 5.44 2.40
C ASP A 335 -11.17 6.23 3.12
N VAL A 336 -12.28 5.61 3.53
CA VAL A 336 -13.46 6.33 4.05
C VAL A 336 -13.10 7.31 5.18
N CYS A 337 -12.27 6.89 6.14
CA CYS A 337 -11.87 7.75 7.26
C CYS A 337 -10.91 8.90 6.86
N GLN A 338 -10.26 8.80 5.70
CA GLN A 338 -9.45 9.85 5.08
C GLN A 338 -10.33 10.74 4.20
N ASP A 339 -11.19 10.17 3.36
CA ASP A 339 -12.06 10.91 2.42
C ASP A 339 -12.97 11.90 3.14
N VAL A 340 -13.51 11.53 4.33
CA VAL A 340 -14.35 12.45 5.11
C VAL A 340 -13.56 13.44 5.98
N CYS A 341 -12.24 13.29 6.08
CA CYS A 341 -11.39 14.14 6.90
C CYS A 341 -11.31 15.56 6.29
N PRO A 342 -11.68 16.63 7.04
CA PRO A 342 -11.64 18.00 6.50
C PRO A 342 -10.26 18.45 6.00
N TRP A 343 -9.19 17.91 6.60
CA TRP A 343 -7.81 18.24 6.26
C TRP A 343 -7.38 17.73 4.88
N ASN A 344 -8.14 16.83 4.26
CA ASN A 344 -7.87 16.34 2.91
C ASN A 344 -8.52 17.19 1.80
N ARG A 345 -9.41 18.13 2.14
CA ARG A 345 -10.16 18.94 1.15
C ARG A 345 -9.25 19.72 0.20
N HIS A 346 -8.12 20.21 0.71
CA HIS A 346 -7.22 21.09 -0.02
C HIS A 346 -5.84 20.46 -0.27
N ALA A 347 -5.74 19.14 -0.10
CA ALA A 347 -4.50 18.41 -0.37
C ALA A 347 -4.10 18.60 -1.86
N PRO A 348 -2.84 18.98 -2.15
CA PRO A 348 -2.37 19.11 -3.52
C PRO A 348 -2.24 17.73 -4.17
N ALA A 349 -2.55 17.66 -5.47
CA ALA A 349 -2.28 16.46 -6.24
C ALA A 349 -0.78 16.18 -6.28
N THR A 350 -0.39 14.91 -6.18
CA THR A 350 0.99 14.46 -6.25
C THR A 350 1.56 14.70 -7.64
N GLY A 351 2.84 15.10 -7.69
CA GLY A 351 3.64 15.12 -8.91
C GLY A 351 4.30 13.79 -9.22
N GLU A 352 4.15 12.77 -8.36
CA GLU A 352 4.80 11.48 -8.53
C GLU A 352 4.04 10.60 -9.54
N VAL A 353 4.61 10.46 -10.73
CA VAL A 353 4.02 9.71 -11.84
C VAL A 353 3.85 8.22 -11.51
N ALA A 354 4.71 7.65 -10.64
CA ALA A 354 4.62 6.26 -10.24
C ALA A 354 3.32 5.93 -9.47
N PHE A 355 2.64 6.94 -8.91
CA PHE A 355 1.39 6.79 -8.16
C PHE A 355 0.14 7.08 -9.00
N ALA A 356 0.30 7.38 -10.29
CA ALA A 356 -0.81 7.45 -11.22
C ALA A 356 -1.55 6.11 -11.28
N ALA A 357 -2.88 6.16 -11.43
CA ALA A 357 -3.68 4.96 -11.49
C ALA A 357 -3.32 4.12 -12.73
N ARG A 358 -2.89 2.87 -12.50
CA ARG A 358 -2.72 1.88 -13.56
C ARG A 358 -4.03 1.15 -13.81
N THR A 359 -4.12 0.47 -14.95
CA THR A 359 -5.22 -0.48 -15.20
C THR A 359 -5.09 -1.64 -14.22
N LEU A 360 -6.06 -1.76 -13.32
CA LEU A 360 -6.17 -2.87 -12.37
C LEU A 360 -7.29 -3.80 -12.80
N PRO A 361 -7.20 -5.12 -12.50
CA PRO A 361 -8.28 -6.05 -12.81
C PRO A 361 -9.58 -5.63 -12.13
N SER A 362 -10.70 -5.84 -12.80
CA SER A 362 -12.04 -5.68 -12.23
C SER A 362 -12.28 -6.66 -11.07
N LEU A 363 -13.31 -6.42 -10.26
CA LEU A 363 -13.72 -7.37 -9.22
C LEU A 363 -13.99 -8.77 -9.78
N ALA A 364 -14.63 -8.86 -10.94
CA ALA A 364 -14.93 -10.14 -11.58
C ALA A 364 -13.64 -10.88 -11.98
N GLU A 365 -12.67 -10.17 -12.55
CA GLU A 365 -11.37 -10.74 -12.86
C GLU A 365 -10.64 -11.16 -11.57
N LEU A 366 -10.56 -10.29 -10.55
CA LEU A 366 -9.90 -10.59 -9.27
C LEU A 366 -10.45 -11.84 -8.60
N ALA A 367 -11.77 -12.07 -8.66
CA ALA A 367 -12.44 -13.22 -8.07
C ALA A 367 -12.03 -14.56 -8.70
N THR A 368 -11.52 -14.56 -9.94
CA THR A 368 -11.20 -15.78 -10.70
C THR A 368 -9.77 -15.78 -11.26
N LEU A 369 -8.89 -14.88 -10.78
CA LEU A 369 -7.49 -14.87 -11.21
C LEU A 369 -6.79 -16.17 -10.81
N ASP A 370 -6.20 -16.85 -11.80
CA ASP A 370 -5.21 -17.89 -11.57
C ASP A 370 -3.87 -17.31 -11.08
N GLU A 371 -3.01 -18.17 -10.54
CA GLU A 371 -1.73 -17.78 -9.94
C GLU A 371 -0.75 -17.13 -10.94
N SER A 372 -0.72 -17.60 -12.20
CA SER A 372 0.15 -17.03 -13.24
C SER A 372 -0.28 -15.61 -13.62
N THR A 373 -1.56 -15.43 -13.93
CA THR A 373 -2.14 -14.15 -14.32
C THR A 373 -2.07 -13.15 -13.18
N TYR A 374 -2.29 -13.60 -11.93
CA TYR A 374 -2.09 -12.79 -10.73
C TYR A 374 -0.64 -12.25 -10.63
N ARG A 375 0.37 -13.11 -10.79
CA ARG A 375 1.78 -12.71 -10.71
C ARG A 375 2.17 -11.73 -11.80
N GLU A 376 1.63 -11.91 -13.00
CA GLU A 376 1.92 -11.05 -14.14
C GLU A 376 1.25 -9.68 -14.00
N ARG A 377 -0.08 -9.65 -13.86
CA ARG A 377 -0.87 -8.40 -13.88
C ARG A 377 -0.62 -7.51 -12.68
N LEU A 378 -0.36 -8.10 -11.51
CA LEU A 378 -0.14 -7.35 -10.26
C LEU A 378 1.34 -7.18 -9.92
N ARG A 379 2.26 -7.47 -10.86
CA ARG A 379 3.68 -7.16 -10.69
C ARG A 379 3.87 -5.67 -10.40
N GLY A 380 4.65 -5.37 -9.37
CA GLY A 380 4.91 -4.00 -8.93
C GLY A 380 3.75 -3.34 -8.20
N SER A 381 2.64 -4.04 -7.92
CA SER A 381 1.49 -3.45 -7.23
C SER A 381 1.45 -3.80 -5.73
N PRO A 382 1.05 -2.86 -4.85
CA PRO A 382 0.78 -3.14 -3.44
C PRO A 382 -0.25 -4.25 -3.21
N LEU A 383 -1.15 -4.49 -4.17
CA LEU A 383 -2.19 -5.52 -4.08
C LEU A 383 -1.62 -6.91 -3.80
N ARG A 384 -0.35 -7.15 -4.18
CA ARG A 384 0.32 -8.42 -3.90
C ARG A 384 0.41 -8.75 -2.40
N ARG A 385 0.33 -7.74 -1.54
CA ARG A 385 0.29 -7.93 -0.08
C ARG A 385 -0.86 -8.83 0.35
N ALA A 386 -2.01 -8.75 -0.30
CA ALA A 386 -3.19 -9.56 0.04
C ALA A 386 -3.04 -11.05 -0.34
N ARG A 387 -2.11 -11.38 -1.24
CA ARG A 387 -1.99 -12.68 -1.94
C ARG A 387 -3.20 -12.96 -2.84
N ARG A 388 -3.04 -13.88 -3.81
CA ARG A 388 -4.08 -14.23 -4.79
C ARG A 388 -5.40 -14.63 -4.13
N ALA A 389 -5.36 -15.63 -3.23
CA ALA A 389 -6.56 -16.10 -2.53
C ALA A 389 -7.22 -15.01 -1.68
N GLY A 390 -6.43 -14.12 -1.05
CA GLY A 390 -6.96 -13.01 -0.28
C GLY A 390 -7.70 -12.00 -1.17
N LEU A 391 -7.13 -11.61 -2.31
CA LEU A 391 -7.81 -10.73 -3.27
C LEU A 391 -9.07 -11.37 -3.84
N ALA A 392 -9.02 -12.64 -4.24
CA ALA A 392 -10.18 -13.35 -4.79
C ALA A 392 -11.31 -13.44 -3.75
N ARG A 393 -10.98 -13.77 -2.50
CA ARG A 393 -11.91 -13.73 -1.36
C ARG A 393 -12.54 -12.35 -1.17
N ASN A 394 -11.73 -11.30 -1.18
CA ASN A 394 -12.22 -9.93 -1.01
C ASN A 394 -13.14 -9.52 -2.17
N ALA A 395 -12.76 -9.89 -3.39
CA ALA A 395 -13.53 -9.60 -4.59
C ALA A 395 -14.90 -10.32 -4.57
N ALA A 396 -14.95 -11.58 -4.14
CA ALA A 396 -16.21 -12.30 -3.95
C ALA A 396 -17.14 -11.57 -2.97
N VAL A 397 -16.61 -11.12 -1.82
CA VAL A 397 -17.37 -10.32 -0.85
C VAL A 397 -17.88 -9.02 -1.48
N ALA A 398 -17.02 -8.29 -2.18
CA ALA A 398 -17.38 -7.04 -2.83
C ALA A 398 -18.46 -7.22 -3.92
N LEU A 399 -18.39 -8.28 -4.72
CA LEU A 399 -19.39 -8.63 -5.73
C LEU A 399 -20.75 -8.94 -5.07
N GLY A 400 -20.75 -9.76 -4.02
CA GLY A 400 -21.97 -10.06 -3.26
C GLY A 400 -22.60 -8.80 -2.62
N ASN A 401 -21.77 -7.85 -2.17
CA ASN A 401 -22.25 -6.58 -1.62
C ASN A 401 -22.81 -5.62 -2.68
N ARG A 402 -22.23 -5.60 -3.89
CA ARG A 402 -22.73 -4.77 -5.01
C ARG A 402 -24.09 -5.23 -5.53
N GLY A 403 -24.43 -6.51 -5.37
CA GLY A 403 -25.78 -6.99 -5.67
C GLY A 403 -26.09 -7.17 -7.16
N GLU A 404 -25.09 -7.10 -8.05
CA GLU A 404 -25.32 -7.18 -9.50
C GLU A 404 -25.60 -8.64 -9.95
N PRO A 405 -26.78 -8.98 -10.50
CA PRO A 405 -27.11 -10.36 -10.88
C PRO A 405 -26.19 -10.96 -11.96
N SER A 406 -25.55 -10.12 -12.78
CA SER A 406 -24.63 -10.52 -13.84
C SER A 406 -23.41 -11.30 -13.33
N VAL A 407 -23.05 -11.14 -12.04
CA VAL A 407 -21.84 -11.71 -11.44
C VAL A 407 -22.03 -13.12 -10.89
N VAL A 408 -23.25 -13.68 -10.96
CA VAL A 408 -23.56 -15.04 -10.49
C VAL A 408 -22.68 -16.08 -11.18
N ALA A 409 -22.46 -15.96 -12.49
CA ALA A 409 -21.60 -16.89 -13.23
C ALA A 409 -20.13 -16.82 -12.77
N THR A 410 -19.63 -15.62 -12.49
CA THR A 410 -18.28 -15.40 -11.96
C THR A 410 -18.12 -16.01 -10.57
N LEU A 411 -19.08 -15.79 -9.67
CA LEU A 411 -19.05 -16.36 -8.32
C LEU A 411 -19.22 -17.88 -8.34
N ALA A 412 -20.03 -18.41 -9.27
CA ALA A 412 -20.14 -19.85 -9.49
C ALA A 412 -18.81 -20.45 -9.96
N ALA A 413 -18.04 -19.75 -10.81
CA ALA A 413 -16.69 -20.19 -11.17
C ALA A 413 -15.74 -20.16 -9.96
N ALA A 414 -15.85 -19.16 -9.08
CA ALA A 414 -15.06 -19.06 -7.86
C ALA A 414 -15.36 -20.16 -6.83
N LEU A 415 -16.53 -20.82 -6.90
CA LEU A 415 -16.80 -22.05 -6.14
C LEU A 415 -15.92 -23.24 -6.57
N GLY A 416 -15.23 -23.15 -7.71
CA GLY A 416 -14.29 -24.17 -8.17
C GLY A 416 -12.82 -23.87 -7.84
N ASP A 417 -12.53 -22.81 -7.08
CA ASP A 417 -11.16 -22.40 -6.76
C ASP A 417 -10.47 -23.42 -5.82
N ASP A 418 -9.17 -23.66 -6.05
CA ASP A 418 -8.37 -24.58 -5.23
C ASP A 418 -8.35 -24.19 -3.75
N ALA A 419 -8.41 -22.88 -3.44
CA ALA A 419 -8.39 -22.38 -2.07
C ALA A 419 -9.78 -22.44 -1.42
N PRO A 420 -9.96 -23.21 -0.31
CA PRO A 420 -11.24 -23.28 0.41
C PRO A 420 -11.76 -21.90 0.83
N LEU A 421 -10.83 -21.00 1.21
CA LEU A 421 -11.13 -19.62 1.58
C LEU A 421 -11.90 -18.86 0.49
N VAL A 422 -11.56 -19.06 -0.79
CA VAL A 422 -12.25 -18.39 -1.90
C VAL A 422 -13.64 -19.00 -2.10
N ARG A 423 -13.73 -20.33 -2.10
CA ARG A 423 -15.02 -21.05 -2.25
C ARG A 423 -16.01 -20.67 -1.16
N GLU A 424 -15.55 -20.59 0.09
CA GLU A 424 -16.36 -20.18 1.25
C GLU A 424 -17.00 -18.79 1.06
N HIS A 425 -16.22 -17.82 0.57
CA HIS A 425 -16.68 -16.45 0.41
C HIS A 425 -17.52 -16.28 -0.86
N ALA A 426 -17.24 -17.06 -1.92
CA ALA A 426 -18.10 -17.16 -3.08
C ALA A 426 -19.47 -17.74 -2.74
N ALA A 427 -19.53 -18.78 -1.89
CA ALA A 427 -20.78 -19.36 -1.41
C ALA A 427 -21.63 -18.33 -0.65
N TRP A 428 -20.99 -17.60 0.28
CA TRP A 428 -21.66 -16.50 0.99
C TRP A 428 -22.18 -15.42 0.04
N ALA A 429 -21.39 -15.00 -0.93
CA ALA A 429 -21.79 -13.97 -1.89
C ALA A 429 -22.99 -14.41 -2.74
N LEU A 430 -23.02 -15.68 -3.18
CA LEU A 430 -24.16 -16.25 -3.91
C LEU A 430 -25.43 -16.34 -3.05
N GLY A 431 -25.29 -16.75 -1.78
CA GLY A 431 -26.42 -16.76 -0.83
C GLY A 431 -27.00 -15.37 -0.57
N ARG A 432 -26.15 -14.33 -0.63
CA ARG A 432 -26.55 -12.92 -0.53
C ARG A 432 -27.25 -12.42 -1.81
N LEU A 433 -26.76 -12.77 -2.99
CA LEU A 433 -27.37 -12.39 -4.26
C LEU A 433 -28.75 -13.05 -4.46
N GLY A 434 -28.88 -14.31 -4.04
CA GLY A 434 -30.11 -15.08 -4.24
C GLY A 434 -30.38 -15.41 -5.71
N GLY A 435 -31.62 -15.82 -5.99
CA GLY A 435 -32.09 -16.19 -7.33
C GLY A 435 -31.75 -17.62 -7.80
N PRO A 436 -32.43 -18.11 -8.85
CA PRO A 436 -32.32 -19.51 -9.27
C PRO A 436 -30.92 -19.95 -9.68
N GLY A 437 -30.16 -19.07 -10.35
CA GLY A 437 -28.80 -19.35 -10.78
C GLY A 437 -27.83 -19.55 -9.61
N ALA A 438 -27.92 -18.69 -8.59
CA ALA A 438 -27.10 -18.83 -7.39
C ALA A 438 -27.45 -20.09 -6.60
N HIS A 439 -28.74 -20.38 -6.44
CA HIS A 439 -29.20 -21.60 -5.79
C HIS A 439 -28.70 -22.87 -6.50
N ALA A 440 -28.80 -22.91 -7.84
CA ALA A 440 -28.32 -24.03 -8.63
C ALA A 440 -26.80 -24.23 -8.49
N ALA A 441 -26.02 -23.15 -8.54
CA ALA A 441 -24.57 -23.19 -8.35
C ALA A 441 -24.17 -23.72 -6.95
N LEU A 442 -24.84 -23.24 -5.90
CA LEU A 442 -24.62 -23.69 -4.53
C LEU A 442 -24.93 -25.18 -4.36
N ARG A 443 -26.06 -25.67 -4.89
CA ARG A 443 -26.40 -27.11 -4.82
C ARG A 443 -25.41 -27.98 -5.56
N ALA A 444 -24.95 -27.54 -6.73
CA ALA A 444 -23.93 -28.25 -7.50
C ALA A 444 -22.61 -28.34 -6.73
N ALA A 445 -22.13 -27.22 -6.17
CA ALA A 445 -20.91 -27.21 -5.35
C ALA A 445 -21.05 -28.06 -4.09
N ARG A 446 -22.21 -28.05 -3.44
CA ARG A 446 -22.46 -28.81 -2.21
C ARG A 446 -22.30 -30.33 -2.39
N ALA A 447 -22.56 -30.84 -3.58
CA ALA A 447 -22.46 -32.27 -3.89
C ALA A 447 -21.02 -32.77 -3.95
N GLY A 448 -20.06 -31.90 -4.30
CA GLY A 448 -18.65 -32.24 -4.47
C GLY A 448 -17.70 -31.66 -3.42
N GLU A 449 -18.17 -30.76 -2.55
CA GLU A 449 -17.32 -30.12 -1.54
C GLU A 449 -16.91 -31.09 -0.41
N SER A 450 -15.61 -31.15 -0.13
CA SER A 450 -15.02 -31.98 0.92
C SER A 450 -14.62 -31.17 2.16
N ASP A 451 -14.36 -29.87 2.01
CA ASP A 451 -13.99 -29.00 3.12
C ASP A 451 -15.20 -28.71 4.03
N ALA A 452 -15.04 -28.95 5.33
CA ALA A 452 -16.13 -28.84 6.29
C ALA A 452 -16.60 -27.38 6.48
N GLU A 453 -15.69 -26.41 6.45
CA GLU A 453 -16.02 -24.99 6.61
C GLU A 453 -16.73 -24.47 5.37
N VAL A 454 -16.27 -24.87 4.18
CA VAL A 454 -16.93 -24.51 2.92
C VAL A 454 -18.33 -25.14 2.83
N ARG A 455 -18.48 -26.42 3.22
CA ARG A 455 -19.80 -27.06 3.30
C ARG A 455 -20.75 -26.31 4.22
N ALA A 456 -20.30 -25.91 5.40
CA ALA A 456 -21.10 -25.13 6.33
C ALA A 456 -21.49 -23.77 5.74
N ALA A 457 -20.58 -23.10 5.03
CA ALA A 457 -20.88 -21.84 4.33
C ALA A 457 -21.90 -22.02 3.20
N ILE A 458 -21.81 -23.10 2.42
CA ILE A 458 -22.78 -23.43 1.37
C ILE A 458 -24.14 -23.76 1.99
N ASP A 459 -24.18 -24.57 3.04
CA ASP A 459 -25.42 -24.94 3.73
C ASP A 459 -26.11 -23.71 4.33
N ALA A 460 -25.33 -22.80 4.94
CA ALA A 460 -25.85 -21.52 5.43
C ALA A 460 -26.36 -20.62 4.30
N ALA A 461 -25.69 -20.60 3.14
CA ALA A 461 -26.13 -19.86 1.97
C ALA A 461 -27.40 -20.45 1.35
N LEU A 462 -27.55 -21.78 1.31
CA LEU A 462 -28.77 -22.44 0.82
C LEU A 462 -29.97 -22.18 1.74
N ALA A 463 -29.75 -22.16 3.06
CA ALA A 463 -30.80 -21.86 4.02
C ALA A 463 -31.41 -20.45 3.86
N THR A 464 -30.73 -19.51 3.18
CA THR A 464 -31.31 -18.19 2.91
C THR A 464 -32.45 -18.23 1.87
N PHE A 465 -32.49 -19.26 1.02
CA PHE A 465 -33.50 -19.44 -0.02
C PHE A 465 -34.80 -20.06 0.51
N ASP A 466 -34.72 -20.81 1.61
CA ASP A 466 -35.87 -21.48 2.23
C ASP A 466 -36.69 -20.56 3.15
N ARG A 467 -36.18 -19.36 3.44
CA ARG A 467 -36.94 -18.36 4.22
C ARG A 467 -38.05 -17.77 3.34
N PRO A 468 -39.33 -17.82 3.78
CA PRO A 468 -40.42 -17.21 3.03
C PRO A 468 -40.17 -15.71 2.87
N THR A 469 -40.39 -15.20 1.65
CA THR A 469 -40.22 -13.79 1.25
C THR A 469 -41.22 -12.81 1.90
N GLY A 470 -41.77 -13.16 3.06
CA GLY A 470 -42.81 -12.44 3.79
C GLY A 470 -42.30 -11.80 5.07
N ALA A 471 -41.45 -10.78 4.94
CA ALA A 471 -41.32 -9.66 5.87
C ALA A 471 -40.32 -8.68 5.24
N GLY A 472 -40.82 -7.59 4.66
CA GLY A 472 -40.03 -6.39 4.45
C GLY A 472 -39.59 -5.88 5.82
N GLY A 473 -38.45 -6.38 6.30
CA GLY A 473 -37.78 -5.88 7.48
C GLY A 473 -37.10 -4.56 7.14
N ALA A 474 -37.86 -3.47 7.23
CA ALA A 474 -37.29 -2.19 7.58
C ALA A 474 -36.45 -2.38 8.86
N GLY A 475 -35.13 -2.25 8.75
CA GLY A 475 -34.22 -2.34 9.89
C GLY A 475 -33.04 -3.31 9.76
N GLU A 476 -32.36 -3.40 8.61
CA GLU A 476 -30.93 -3.74 8.65
C GLU A 476 -30.16 -2.46 9.01
N PRO A 477 -29.12 -2.52 9.85
CA PRO A 477 -28.31 -1.33 10.13
C PRO A 477 -27.79 -0.86 8.78
N HIS A 478 -28.20 0.34 8.38
CA HIS A 478 -27.63 1.01 7.22
C HIS A 478 -26.11 0.89 7.38
N ALA A 479 -25.48 0.01 6.59
CA ALA A 479 -24.06 0.12 6.35
C ALA A 479 -23.89 1.57 5.90
N LYS A 480 -23.15 2.35 6.67
CA LYS A 480 -22.89 3.77 6.40
C LYS A 480 -22.01 3.87 5.15
N MET A 481 -22.54 3.46 4.01
CA MET A 481 -21.88 3.52 2.72
C MET A 481 -22.58 4.61 1.96
N ALA A 482 -21.92 5.76 1.93
CA ALA A 482 -22.35 6.93 1.19
C ALA A 482 -22.58 6.55 -0.28
N GLU A 483 -23.76 6.89 -0.78
CA GLU A 483 -23.98 7.08 -2.21
C GLU A 483 -22.91 8.06 -2.72
N GLY A 484 -22.27 7.68 -3.83
CA GLY A 484 -21.22 8.48 -4.45
C GLY A 484 -21.71 9.91 -4.66
N HIS A 485 -21.04 10.87 -4.02
CA HIS A 485 -21.21 12.28 -4.34
C HIS A 485 -20.70 12.51 -5.76
N ALA A 486 -21.60 12.41 -6.74
CA ALA A 486 -21.50 13.18 -7.96
C ALA A 486 -21.52 14.65 -7.55
N HIS A 487 -20.36 15.30 -7.63
CA HIS A 487 -20.24 16.74 -7.48
C HIS A 487 -20.89 17.41 -8.70
N ASP A 488 -22.19 17.65 -8.60
CA ASP A 488 -22.86 18.74 -9.30
C ASP A 488 -23.01 19.90 -8.32
N GLY A 489 -22.63 21.11 -8.75
CA GLY A 489 -22.66 22.28 -7.88
C GLY A 489 -21.84 23.45 -8.38
N THR A 490 -22.20 23.94 -9.55
CA THR A 490 -22.12 25.36 -9.94
C THR A 490 -22.62 26.26 -8.81
N THR A 491 -21.73 27.07 -8.22
CA THR A 491 -21.83 28.55 -8.04
C THR A 491 -20.69 29.05 -7.19
#